data_AF-N6UNW0-F1
#
_entry.id   AF-N6UNW0-F1
#
_cell.length_a   1.000
_cell.length_b   1.000
_cell.length_c   1.000
_cell.angle_alpha   90.00
_cell.angle_beta   90.00
_cell.angle_gamma   90.00
#
_symmetry.space_group_name_H-M   'P 1'
#
loop_
_entity.id
_entity.type
_entity.pdbx_description
1 polymer ?
#
loop_
_entity_poly.entity_id
_entity_poly.type
_entity_poly.pdbx_seq_one_letter_code
_entity_poly.pdbx_strand_id
1 'polypeptide(L)'
;MDQPILINSDEILLVTYGDEQYIGESGPLDENQILGIVDEADDTIKIFRINPSENSCEDISEEIAEAYIKENRAFLDEDSKVDYYVCESAAYNRLLDEIADEKYNDAVYGTYEEQHRLTLWDVLPNYPNY
;
A
#
# COMPACT_ATOMS: atom_id res chain seq x y z
N MET A 1 -11.12 0.34 -6.17
CA MET A 1 -11.49 -0.27 -7.47
C MET A 1 -10.19 -0.77 -8.08
N ASP A 2 -10.11 -2.00 -8.57
CA ASP A 2 -8.91 -2.55 -9.23
C ASP A 2 -8.75 -1.95 -10.64
N GLN A 3 -8.41 -0.66 -10.75
CA GLN A 3 -7.81 -0.16 -12.00
C GLN A 3 -6.30 -0.35 -11.90
N PRO A 4 -5.70 -1.17 -12.78
CA PRO A 4 -4.26 -1.39 -12.74
C PRO A 4 -3.54 -0.07 -13.01
N ILE A 5 -2.59 0.27 -12.15
CA ILE A 5 -1.79 1.47 -12.31
C ILE A 5 -0.77 1.19 -13.43
N LEU A 6 -0.95 1.86 -14.56
CA LEU A 6 -0.09 1.72 -15.74
C LEU A 6 0.49 3.09 -16.13
N ILE A 7 1.73 3.12 -16.57
CA ILE A 7 2.31 4.26 -17.29
C ILE A 7 2.38 3.86 -18.75
N ASN A 8 1.71 4.60 -19.63
CA ASN A 8 1.73 4.31 -21.06
C ASN A 8 3.07 4.67 -21.69
N SER A 9 3.37 4.14 -22.89
CA SER A 9 4.64 4.39 -23.58
C SER A 9 4.91 5.87 -23.91
N ASP A 10 3.87 6.69 -23.97
CA ASP A 10 3.93 8.14 -24.16
C ASP A 10 3.92 8.92 -22.83
N GLU A 11 3.86 8.23 -21.69
CA GLU A 11 3.83 8.82 -20.36
C GLU A 11 5.15 8.62 -19.62
N ILE A 12 5.34 9.43 -18.57
CA ILE A 12 6.53 9.44 -17.73
C ILE A 12 6.08 9.29 -16.28
N LEU A 13 6.69 8.34 -15.57
CA LEU A 13 6.65 8.23 -14.13
C LEU A 13 7.67 9.20 -13.54
N LEU A 14 7.24 10.05 -12.62
CA LEU A 14 8.13 10.91 -11.85
C LEU A 14 7.96 10.64 -10.36
N VAL A 15 8.98 10.04 -9.75
CA VAL A 15 9.06 9.81 -8.31
C VAL A 15 9.96 10.88 -7.71
N THR A 16 9.49 11.55 -6.67
CA THR A 16 10.26 12.55 -5.91
C THR A 16 10.56 12.01 -4.52
N TYR A 17 11.81 12.07 -4.10
CA TYR A 17 12.28 11.50 -2.84
C TYR A 17 13.38 12.37 -2.22
N GLY A 18 13.50 12.34 -0.90
CA GLY A 18 14.45 13.17 -0.13
C GLY A 18 14.37 14.68 -0.44
N ASP A 19 15.46 15.41 -0.16
CA ASP A 19 15.61 16.83 -0.52
C ASP A 19 16.07 16.96 -1.98
N GLU A 20 15.11 17.26 -2.87
CA GLU A 20 15.32 17.65 -4.28
C GLU A 20 15.78 16.52 -5.25
N GLN A 21 15.68 15.24 -4.86
CA GLN A 21 15.97 14.11 -5.76
C GLN A 21 14.72 13.61 -6.49
N TYR A 22 14.94 13.05 -7.68
CA TYR A 22 13.87 12.49 -8.49
C TYR A 22 14.35 11.32 -9.35
N ILE A 23 13.45 10.39 -9.60
CA ILE A 23 13.57 9.34 -10.63
C ILE A 23 12.50 9.60 -11.67
N GLY A 24 12.92 9.71 -12.93
CA GLY A 24 12.04 9.91 -14.07
C GLY A 24 12.21 8.75 -15.04
N GLU A 25 11.17 7.92 -15.19
CA GLU A 25 11.19 6.75 -16.06
C GLU A 25 10.08 6.84 -17.11
N SER A 26 10.42 6.57 -18.37
CA SER A 26 9.44 6.53 -19.45
C SER A 26 8.70 5.20 -19.46
N GLY A 27 7.41 5.23 -19.78
CA GLY A 27 6.66 4.01 -19.99
C GLY A 27 7.11 3.17 -21.20
N PRO A 28 6.54 1.98 -21.39
CA PRO A 28 5.44 1.43 -20.60
C PRO A 28 5.93 0.79 -19.28
N LEU A 29 5.22 1.07 -18.17
CA LEU A 29 5.50 0.48 -16.86
C LEU A 29 4.22 -0.06 -16.25
N ASP A 30 4.25 -1.31 -15.82
CA ASP A 30 3.17 -1.96 -15.05
C ASP A 30 3.31 -1.67 -13.54
N GLU A 31 2.22 -1.87 -12.78
CA GLU A 31 2.13 -1.62 -11.33
C GLU A 31 3.32 -2.17 -10.53
N ASN A 32 3.70 -3.44 -10.74
CA ASN A 32 4.83 -4.06 -10.05
C ASN A 32 6.17 -3.37 -10.35
N GLN A 33 6.36 -2.87 -11.58
CA GLN A 33 7.57 -2.13 -11.94
C GLN A 33 7.60 -0.76 -11.28
N ILE A 34 6.45 -0.09 -11.21
CA ILE A 34 6.31 1.19 -10.53
C ILE A 34 6.63 1.02 -9.04
N LEU A 35 6.05 0.01 -8.39
CA LEU A 35 6.33 -0.32 -6.99
C LEU A 35 7.80 -0.62 -6.76
N GLY A 36 8.46 -1.36 -7.66
CA GLY A 36 9.90 -1.62 -7.56
C GLY A 36 10.76 -0.35 -7.70
N ILE A 37 10.36 0.60 -8.56
CA ILE A 37 11.06 1.89 -8.69
C ILE A 37 10.88 2.76 -7.45
N VAL A 38 9.67 2.75 -6.88
CA VAL A 38 9.34 3.49 -5.65
C VAL A 38 10.09 2.90 -4.45
N ASP A 39 10.18 1.57 -4.35
CA ASP A 39 10.93 0.87 -3.30
C ASP A 39 12.45 1.13 -3.38
N GLU A 40 12.99 1.36 -4.58
CA GLU A 40 14.39 1.82 -4.74
C GLU A 40 14.59 3.26 -4.26
N ALA A 41 13.54 4.09 -4.32
CA ALA A 41 13.54 5.49 -3.91
C ALA A 41 13.18 5.63 -2.43
N ASP A 42 14.15 5.30 -1.55
CA ASP A 42 14.03 5.48 -0.10
C ASP A 42 13.60 6.93 0.24
N ASP A 43 12.65 7.09 1.18
CA ASP A 43 12.01 8.37 1.52
C ASP A 43 11.23 9.01 0.36
N THR A 44 10.44 8.21 -0.39
CA THR A 44 9.54 8.73 -1.42
C THR A 44 8.48 9.68 -0.83
N ILE A 45 8.40 10.87 -1.40
CA ILE A 45 7.50 11.95 -0.97
C ILE A 45 6.24 11.96 -1.84
N LYS A 46 6.39 11.98 -3.16
CA LYS A 46 5.29 12.07 -4.14
C LYS A 46 5.60 11.34 -5.43
N ILE A 47 4.56 10.82 -6.07
CA ILE A 47 4.61 10.06 -7.30
C ILE A 47 3.65 10.69 -8.30
N PHE A 48 4.15 11.00 -9.50
CA PHE A 48 3.37 11.62 -10.56
C PHE A 48 3.38 10.80 -11.83
N ARG A 49 2.24 10.79 -12.53
CA ARG A 49 2.11 10.38 -13.92
C ARG A 49 2.04 11.63 -14.79
N ILE A 50 2.97 11.75 -15.73
CA ILE A 50 3.05 12.89 -16.65
C ILE A 50 2.75 12.41 -18.06
N ASN A 51 1.77 13.03 -18.72
CA ASN A 51 1.54 12.86 -20.14
C ASN A 51 2.00 14.12 -20.90
N PRO A 52 3.16 14.08 -21.59
CA PRO A 52 3.66 15.22 -22.35
C PRO A 52 2.77 15.58 -23.55
N SER A 53 2.06 14.59 -24.13
CA SER A 53 1.21 14.80 -25.30
C SER A 53 -0.04 15.60 -24.94
N GLU A 54 -0.61 15.33 -23.77
CA GLU A 54 -1.79 16.03 -23.25
C GLU A 54 -1.43 17.20 -22.32
N ASN A 55 -0.14 17.38 -22.02
CA ASN A 55 0.37 18.33 -21.03
C ASN A 55 -0.34 18.19 -19.67
N SER A 56 -0.55 16.95 -19.25
CA SER A 56 -1.18 16.60 -17.98
C SER A 56 -0.14 16.09 -16.98
N CYS A 57 -0.41 16.34 -15.70
CA CYS A 57 0.37 15.86 -14.56
C CYS A 57 -0.61 15.45 -13.48
N GLU A 58 -0.65 14.17 -13.18
CA GLU A 58 -1.55 13.54 -12.21
C GLU A 58 -0.72 13.05 -11.02
N ASP A 59 -1.14 13.41 -9.80
CA ASP A 59 -0.55 12.87 -8.56
C ASP A 59 -1.21 11.52 -8.28
N ILE A 60 -0.45 10.44 -8.43
CA ILE A 60 -0.92 9.05 -8.28
C ILE A 60 -0.40 8.43 -6.97
N SER A 61 0.07 9.26 -6.03
CA SER A 61 0.65 8.80 -4.77
C SER A 61 -0.35 7.98 -3.95
N GLU A 62 -1.63 8.37 -3.96
CA GLU A 62 -2.69 7.66 -3.23
C GLU A 62 -2.95 6.28 -3.83
N GLU A 63 -3.07 6.18 -5.16
CA GLU A 63 -3.27 4.91 -5.85
C GLU A 63 -2.10 3.94 -5.61
N ILE A 64 -0.86 4.45 -5.65
CA ILE A 64 0.33 3.64 -5.36
C ILE A 64 0.37 3.23 -3.89
N ALA A 65 -0.04 4.10 -2.95
CA ALA A 65 -0.15 3.74 -1.54
C ALA A 65 -1.20 2.65 -1.31
N GLU A 66 -2.36 2.72 -1.98
CA GLU A 66 -3.39 1.68 -1.92
C GLU A 66 -2.85 0.34 -2.43
N ALA A 67 -2.13 0.33 -3.55
CA ALA A 67 -1.48 -0.87 -4.09
C ALA A 67 -0.43 -1.44 -3.13
N TYR A 68 0.46 -0.60 -2.60
CA TYR A 68 1.47 -0.99 -1.63
C TYR A 68 0.85 -1.61 -0.37
N ILE A 69 -0.19 -1.00 0.18
CA ILE A 69 -0.90 -1.52 1.35
C ILE A 69 -1.57 -2.84 1.03
N LYS A 70 -2.22 -2.97 -0.14
CA LYS A 70 -2.88 -4.22 -0.54
C LYS A 70 -1.90 -5.39 -0.62
N GLU A 71 -0.69 -5.15 -1.13
CA GLU A 71 0.36 -6.18 -1.19
C GLU A 71 1.00 -6.48 0.17
N ASN A 72 1.17 -5.46 1.01
CA ASN A 72 1.88 -5.58 2.30
C ASN A 72 0.94 -5.69 3.51
N ARG A 73 -0.38 -5.78 3.32
CA ARG A 73 -1.39 -5.71 4.40
C ARG A 73 -1.12 -6.64 5.57
N ALA A 74 -0.60 -7.84 5.31
CA ALA A 74 -0.30 -8.83 6.35
C ALA A 74 0.91 -8.46 7.24
N PHE A 75 1.75 -7.53 6.80
CA PHE A 75 2.98 -7.10 7.45
C PHE A 75 2.91 -5.68 7.98
N LEU A 76 1.80 -4.97 7.73
CA LEU A 76 1.61 -3.59 8.14
C LEU A 76 0.82 -3.51 9.46
N ASP A 77 1.33 -2.71 10.37
CA ASP A 77 0.75 -2.44 11.69
C ASP A 77 0.97 -0.96 12.09
N GLU A 78 0.44 -0.56 13.26
CA GLU A 78 0.56 0.81 13.78
C GLU A 78 2.03 1.27 13.99
N ASP A 79 2.96 0.35 14.26
CA ASP A 79 4.37 0.64 14.46
C ASP A 79 5.22 0.42 13.20
N SER A 80 4.60 0.04 12.07
CA SER A 80 5.31 -0.18 10.81
C SER A 80 5.93 1.12 10.27
N LYS A 81 7.23 1.08 9.95
CA LYS A 81 7.91 2.19 9.29
C LYS A 81 7.62 2.15 7.79
N VAL A 82 6.74 3.04 7.33
CA VAL A 82 6.39 3.22 5.92
C VAL A 82 6.91 4.55 5.38
N ASP A 83 7.04 4.65 4.05
CA ASP A 83 7.43 5.90 3.39
C ASP A 83 6.41 7.02 3.60
N TYR A 84 6.86 8.26 3.41
CA TYR A 84 6.06 9.46 3.64
C TYR A 84 4.75 9.47 2.82
N TYR A 85 4.83 9.09 1.54
CA TYR A 85 3.65 9.04 0.67
C TYR A 85 2.60 8.03 1.14
N VAL A 86 3.03 6.91 1.76
CA VAL A 86 2.12 5.92 2.35
C VAL A 86 1.53 6.47 3.64
N CYS A 87 2.36 7.04 4.51
CA CYS A 87 1.94 7.57 5.82
C CYS A 87 0.85 8.64 5.68
N GLU A 88 0.98 9.54 4.71
CA GLU A 88 0.01 10.62 4.43
C GLU A 88 -1.19 10.16 3.59
N SER A 89 -1.20 8.91 3.10
CA SER A 89 -2.29 8.41 2.25
C SER A 89 -3.58 8.19 3.04
N ALA A 90 -4.72 8.40 2.39
CA ALA A 90 -6.01 8.07 2.97
C ALA A 90 -6.16 6.54 3.14
N ALA A 91 -5.55 5.76 2.24
CA ALA A 91 -5.50 4.31 2.32
C ALA A 91 -4.83 3.81 3.62
N TYR A 92 -3.69 4.37 4.00
CA TYR A 92 -3.00 3.98 5.23
C TYR A 92 -3.77 4.39 6.48
N ASN A 93 -4.34 5.60 6.50
CA ASN A 93 -5.19 6.04 7.61
C ASN A 93 -6.41 5.12 7.80
N ARG A 94 -7.05 4.66 6.72
CA ARG A 94 -8.13 3.67 6.80
C ARG A 94 -7.64 2.34 7.36
N LEU A 95 -6.45 1.88 6.98
CA LEU A 95 -5.87 0.66 7.54
C LEU A 95 -5.66 0.79 9.06
N LEU A 96 -5.13 1.92 9.52
CA LEU A 96 -4.95 2.19 10.95
C LEU A 96 -6.28 2.22 11.71
N ASP A 97 -7.31 2.86 11.14
CA ASP A 97 -8.66 2.85 11.71
C ASP A 97 -9.23 1.43 11.80
N GLU A 98 -9.06 0.60 10.76
CA GLU A 98 -9.47 -0.81 10.77
C GLU A 98 -8.77 -1.62 11.87
N ILE A 99 -7.46 -1.43 12.06
CA ILE A 99 -6.67 -2.09 13.11
C ILE A 99 -7.13 -1.62 14.51
N ALA A 100 -7.39 -0.33 14.68
CA ALA A 100 -7.87 0.22 15.94
C ALA A 100 -9.27 -0.30 16.30
N ASP A 101 -10.17 -0.38 15.33
CA ASP A 101 -11.52 -0.94 15.51
C ASP A 101 -11.46 -2.44 15.85
N GLU A 102 -10.57 -3.21 15.22
CA GLU A 102 -10.35 -4.62 15.56
C GLU A 102 -9.85 -4.77 17.00
N LYS A 103 -8.84 -4.00 17.41
CA LYS A 103 -8.32 -3.99 18.79
C LYS A 103 -9.40 -3.62 19.81
N TYR A 104 -10.24 -2.64 19.51
CA TYR A 104 -11.35 -2.26 20.39
C TYR A 104 -12.38 -3.40 20.50
N ASN A 105 -12.76 -4.00 19.38
CA ASN A 105 -13.72 -5.11 19.37
C ASN A 105 -13.18 -6.31 20.15
N ASP A 106 -11.92 -6.67 19.97
CA ASP A 106 -11.26 -7.75 20.71
C ASP A 106 -11.22 -7.45 22.23
N ALA A 107 -10.93 -6.21 22.62
CA ALA A 107 -10.92 -5.81 24.02
C ALA A 107 -12.32 -5.83 24.68
N VAL A 108 -13.37 -5.53 23.92
CA VAL A 108 -14.74 -5.39 24.43
C VAL A 108 -15.51 -6.71 24.40
N TYR A 109 -15.35 -7.48 23.33
CA TYR A 109 -16.15 -8.68 23.05
C TYR A 109 -15.34 -9.99 23.15
N GLY A 110 -14.03 -9.91 23.36
CA GLY A 110 -13.09 -11.04 23.20
C GLY A 110 -12.65 -11.16 21.75
N THR A 111 -11.58 -11.91 21.47
CA THR A 111 -11.08 -12.07 20.09
C THR A 111 -12.12 -12.72 19.19
N TYR A 112 -11.98 -12.56 17.87
CA TYR A 112 -12.84 -13.27 16.92
C TYR A 112 -12.93 -14.79 17.22
N GLU A 113 -11.81 -15.42 17.58
CA GLU A 113 -11.76 -16.83 17.96
C GLU A 113 -12.58 -17.12 19.22
N GLU A 114 -12.48 -16.25 20.25
CA GLU A 114 -13.23 -16.39 21.50
C GLU A 114 -14.74 -16.19 21.29
N GLN A 115 -15.12 -15.17 20.52
CA GLN A 115 -16.51 -14.86 20.20
C GLN A 115 -17.18 -16.00 19.44
N HIS A 116 -16.47 -16.61 18.49
CA HIS A 116 -16.97 -17.69 17.66
C HIS A 116 -16.68 -19.10 18.20
N ARG A 117 -16.04 -19.20 19.38
CA ARG A 117 -15.58 -20.46 19.98
C ARG A 117 -14.77 -21.31 19.02
N LEU A 118 -13.97 -20.66 18.18
CA LEU A 118 -13.08 -21.33 17.26
C LEU A 118 -11.98 -22.03 18.06
N THR A 119 -11.68 -23.24 17.64
CA THR A 119 -10.52 -23.96 18.14
C THR A 119 -9.37 -23.83 17.16
N LEU A 120 -8.14 -24.09 17.61
CA LEU A 120 -6.96 -24.11 16.72
C LEU A 120 -7.15 -24.98 15.46
N TRP A 121 -8.05 -25.99 15.53
CA TRP A 121 -8.44 -26.83 14.39
C TRP A 121 -9.22 -26.09 13.30
N ASP A 122 -10.00 -25.09 13.69
CA ASP A 122 -10.86 -24.31 12.80
C ASP A 122 -10.07 -23.21 12.08
N VAL A 123 -8.94 -22.78 12.65
CA VAL A 123 -8.15 -21.64 12.18
C VAL A 123 -6.90 -22.06 11.41
N LEU A 124 -6.32 -23.23 11.71
CA LEU A 124 -5.09 -23.71 11.07
C LEU A 124 -5.35 -24.87 10.08
N PRO A 125 -5.29 -24.61 8.75
CA PRO A 125 -5.36 -25.69 7.77
C PRO A 125 -4.06 -26.52 7.86
N ASN A 126 -4.15 -27.71 8.46
CA ASN A 126 -3.08 -28.67 8.82
C ASN A 126 -2.61 -28.68 10.29
N TYR A 127 -3.49 -28.38 11.25
CA TYR A 127 -3.17 -28.69 12.65
C TYR A 127 -2.98 -30.22 12.84
N PRO A 128 -1.86 -30.71 13.42
CA PRO A 128 -1.57 -32.14 13.49
C PRO A 128 -2.47 -32.86 14.50
N ASN A 129 -3.26 -33.84 14.02
CA ASN A 129 -3.98 -34.82 14.83
C ASN A 129 -3.00 -35.77 15.52
N TYR A 130 -2.92 -35.68 16.85
CA TYR A 130 -2.32 -36.69 17.73
C TYR A 130 -3.40 -37.57 18.36
#